data_AF-A0A949THK1-F1
#
_entry.id   AF-A0A949THK1-F1
#
_cell.length_a   1.000
_cell.length_b   1.000
_cell.length_c   1.000
_cell.angle_alpha   90.00
_cell.angle_beta   90.00
_cell.angle_gamma   90.00
#
_symmetry.space_group_name_H-M   'P 1'
#
loop_
_entity.id
_entity.type
_entity.pdbx_description
1 polymer ?
#
loop_
_entity_poly.entity_id
_entity_poly.type
_entity_poly.pdbx_seq_one_letter_code
_entity_poly.pdbx_strand_id
1 'polypeptide(L)' 'MRSLIKLIPVLCLTVFLAACGGGEDKAEPTASASATVSPSTTMGQELTDLKAAFDQGLLTDEEYETAKQNIIKRYEN' A
#
# COMPACT_ATOMS: atom_id res chain seq x y z
N MET A 1 26.59 9.81 38.46
CA MET A 1 26.37 8.90 37.31
C MET A 1 24.96 8.28 37.32
N ARG A 2 23.90 9.10 37.47
CA ARG A 2 22.50 8.64 37.44
C ARG A 2 21.65 9.28 36.33
N SER A 3 22.20 10.29 35.63
CA SER A 3 21.51 10.99 34.53
C SER A 3 21.77 10.40 33.14
N LEU A 4 22.76 9.51 32.96
CA LEU A 4 23.09 8.96 31.64
C LEU A 4 22.11 7.86 31.17
N ILE A 5 21.25 7.32 32.05
CA ILE A 5 20.29 6.26 31.70
C ILE A 5 19.06 6.82 30.94
N LYS A 6 18.76 8.12 31.06
CA LYS A 6 17.59 8.74 30.41
C LYS A 6 17.87 9.26 28.99
N LEU A 7 19.12 9.17 28.53
CA LEU A 7 19.59 9.73 27.27
C LEU A 7 19.73 8.69 26.15
N ILE A 8 19.30 7.45 26.41
CA ILE A 8 19.32 6.32 25.47
C ILE A 8 18.06 6.26 24.58
N PRO A 9 16.81 6.53 25.05
CA PRO A 9 15.64 6.39 24.20
C PRO A 9 15.45 7.56 23.21
N VAL A 10 16.09 8.71 23.46
CA VAL A 10 15.99 9.89 22.58
C VAL A 10 16.89 9.77 21.34
N LEU A 11 18.00 9.01 21.44
CA LEU A 11 18.94 8.84 20.33
C LEU A 11 18.43 7.85 19.25
N CYS A 12 17.53 6.92 19.60
CA CYS A 12 16.99 5.95 18.64
C CYS A 12 15.92 6.53 17.71
N LEU A 13 15.29 7.67 18.05
CA LEU A 13 14.13 8.16 17.32
C LEU A 13 14.50 8.93 16.03
N THR A 14 15.74 9.42 15.90
CA THR A 14 16.13 10.27 14.77
C THR A 14 16.71 9.50 13.57
N VAL A 15 17.05 8.22 13.74
CA VAL A 15 17.62 7.40 12.64
C VAL A 15 16.53 6.94 11.66
N PHE A 16 15.27 6.87 12.07
CA PHE A 16 14.17 6.46 11.19
C PHE A 16 13.76 7.51 10.14
N LEU A 17 14.13 8.79 10.31
CA LEU A 17 13.77 9.84 9.35
C LEU A 17 14.85 10.11 8.28
N ALA A 18 16.07 9.58 8.43
CA ALA A 18 17.15 9.77 7.48
C ALA A 18 17.21 8.70 6.36
N ALA A 19 16.27 7.76 6.33
CA ALA A 19 16.21 6.68 5.33
C ALA A 19 15.32 6.99 4.11
N CYS A 20 14.81 8.23 3.98
CA CYS A 20 14.05 8.66 2.81
C CYS A 20 14.74 9.87 2.17
N GLY A 21 15.80 9.61 1.39
CA GLY A 21 16.41 10.62 0.52
C GLY A 21 17.75 10.19 -0.08
N GLY A 22 17.79 9.95 -1.40
CA GLY A 22 19.03 9.95 -2.17
C GLY A 22 19.01 9.10 -3.45
N GLY A 23 19.02 9.75 -4.61
CA GLY A 23 19.33 9.11 -5.90
C GLY A 23 18.81 9.84 -7.14
N GLU A 24 19.28 11.07 -7.37
CA GLU A 24 19.16 11.75 -8.66
C GLU A 24 20.43 11.50 -9.50
N ASP A 25 20.36 10.61 -10.49
CA ASP A 25 21.39 10.47 -11.51
C ASP A 25 20.73 10.34 -12.89
N LYS A 26 20.89 11.39 -13.71
CA LYS A 26 20.59 11.38 -15.14
C LYS A 26 21.55 10.40 -15.85
N ALA A 27 21.02 9.30 -16.37
CA ALA A 27 21.66 8.54 -17.44
C ALA A 27 20.61 7.94 -18.39
N GLU A 28 20.51 8.58 -19.56
CA GLU A 28 20.06 8.12 -20.88
C GLU A 28 18.74 7.33 -21.09
N PRO A 29 17.92 7.73 -22.08
CA PRO A 29 16.71 7.00 -22.46
C PRO A 29 17.11 5.81 -23.33
N THR A 30 17.43 4.68 -22.70
CA THR A 30 17.44 3.41 -23.42
C THR A 30 16.00 2.92 -23.53
N ALA A 31 15.44 3.10 -24.72
CA ALA A 31 14.17 2.53 -25.11
C ALA A 31 14.21 1.00 -24.93
N SER A 32 13.36 0.48 -24.05
CA SER A 32 12.76 -0.86 -24.22
C SER A 32 11.60 -1.05 -23.27
N ALA A 33 10.40 -0.83 -23.81
CA ALA A 33 9.24 -1.66 -23.57
C ALA A 33 9.03 -2.17 -22.14
N SER A 34 8.68 -1.28 -21.20
CA SER A 34 7.83 -1.72 -20.09
C SER A 34 6.41 -1.61 -20.60
N ALA A 35 5.92 -2.69 -21.22
CA ALA A 35 4.50 -2.87 -21.36
C ALA A 35 3.92 -2.72 -19.95
N THR A 36 3.24 -1.60 -19.72
CA THR A 36 2.35 -1.39 -18.59
C THR A 36 1.25 -2.44 -18.73
N VAL A 37 1.56 -3.68 -18.38
CA VAL A 37 0.56 -4.68 -18.04
C VAL A 37 0.07 -4.21 -16.69
N SER A 38 -0.80 -3.20 -16.69
CA SER A 38 -1.69 -2.98 -15.56
C SER A 38 -2.29 -4.36 -15.31
N PRO A 39 -2.09 -4.98 -14.13
CA PRO A 39 -2.82 -6.20 -13.81
C PRO A 39 -4.28 -5.77 -13.85
N SER A 40 -4.95 -6.02 -14.98
CA SER A 40 -6.38 -5.82 -15.12
C SER A 40 -6.97 -6.91 -14.25
N THR A 41 -7.12 -6.60 -12.97
CA THR A 41 -7.88 -7.44 -12.05
C THR A 41 -9.23 -7.66 -12.69
N THR A 42 -9.71 -8.89 -12.68
CA THR A 42 -11.07 -9.17 -13.13
C THR A 42 -12.03 -8.85 -12.00
N MET A 43 -13.28 -8.53 -12.34
CA MET A 43 -14.34 -8.33 -11.35
C MET A 43 -14.42 -9.48 -10.34
N GLY A 44 -14.23 -10.72 -10.80
CA GLY A 44 -14.26 -11.91 -9.95
C GLY A 44 -13.13 -11.94 -8.91
N GLN A 45 -11.92 -11.53 -9.26
CA GLN A 45 -10.81 -11.44 -8.32
C GLN A 45 -11.06 -10.37 -7.26
N GLU A 46 -11.52 -9.19 -7.67
CA GLU A 46 -11.81 -8.11 -6.72
C GLU A 46 -12.92 -8.49 -5.74
N LEU A 47 -13.96 -9.19 -6.20
CA LEU A 47 -15.03 -9.69 -5.33
C LEU A 47 -14.56 -10.79 -4.37
N THR A 48 -13.65 -11.65 -4.84
CA THR A 48 -13.07 -12.72 -4.01
C THR A 48 -12.21 -12.14 -2.90
N ASP A 49 -11.36 -11.16 -3.23
CA ASP A 49 -10.50 -10.48 -2.28
C ASP A 49 -11.32 -9.69 -1.24
N LEU A 50 -12.38 -9.01 -1.70
CA LEU A 50 -13.31 -8.31 -0.83
C LEU A 50 -14.01 -9.26 0.16
N LYS A 51 -14.46 -10.43 -0.31
CA LYS A 51 -15.07 -11.47 0.54
C LYS A 51 -14.07 -11.99 1.58
N ALA A 52 -12.82 -12.23 1.17
CA ALA A 52 -11.77 -12.69 2.07
C ALA A 52 -11.47 -11.66 3.17
N ALA A 53 -11.48 -10.38 2.85
CA ALA A 53 -11.28 -9.31 3.84
C ALA A 53 -12.44 -9.25 4.86
N PHE A 54 -13.67 -9.36 4.38
CA PHE A 54 -14.85 -9.44 5.25
C PHE A 54 -14.83 -10.66 6.17
N ASP A 55 -14.48 -11.84 5.65
CA ASP A 55 -14.40 -13.08 6.43
C ASP A 55 -13.28 -13.05 7.48
N GLN A 56 -12.24 -12.24 7.25
CA GLN A 56 -11.19 -11.96 8.23
C GLN A 56 -11.60 -10.92 9.29
N GLY A 57 -12.81 -10.36 9.20
CA GLY A 57 -13.29 -9.31 10.09
C GLY A 57 -12.61 -7.96 9.87
N LEU A 58 -11.99 -7.75 8.69
CA LEU A 58 -11.35 -6.47 8.33
C LEU A 58 -12.36 -5.42 7.88
N LEU A 59 -13.60 -5.83 7.59
CA LEU A 59 -14.68 -4.98 7.10
C LEU A 59 -15.96 -5.28 7.89
N THR A 60 -16.76 -4.24 8.11
CA THR A 60 -18.14 -4.37 8.57
C THR A 60 -19.07 -4.79 7.42
N ASP A 61 -20.28 -5.25 7.75
CA ASP A 61 -21.29 -5.63 6.75
C ASP A 61 -21.60 -4.48 5.77
N GLU A 62 -21.71 -3.24 6.27
CA GLU A 62 -21.99 -2.06 5.45
C GLU A 62 -20.84 -1.72 4.49
N GLU A 63 -19.60 -1.82 4.95
CA GLU A 63 -18.41 -1.59 4.12
C GLU A 63 -18.28 -2.63 3.03
N TYR A 64 -18.54 -3.90 3.36
CA TYR A 64 -18.54 -5.00 2.41
C TYR A 64 -19.55 -4.77 1.28
N GLU A 65 -20.82 -4.49 1.62
CA GLU A 65 -21.85 -4.29 0.60
C GLU A 65 -21.61 -3.02 -0.23
N THR A 66 -21.13 -1.95 0.40
CA THR A 66 -20.77 -0.71 -0.32
C THR A 66 -19.65 -0.95 -1.32
N ALA A 67 -18.58 -1.63 -0.91
CA ALA A 67 -17.45 -1.95 -1.78
C ALA A 67 -17.85 -2.89 -2.92
N LYS A 68 -18.67 -3.91 -2.63
CA LYS A 68 -19.20 -4.85 -3.63
C LYS A 68 -20.01 -4.14 -4.70
N GLN A 69 -20.92 -3.23 -4.30
CA GLN A 69 -21.70 -2.44 -5.25
C GLN A 69 -20.83 -1.51 -6.10
N ASN A 70 -19.78 -0.94 -5.51
CA ASN A 70 -18.83 -0.11 -6.24
C ASN A 70 -18.07 -0.93 -7.29
N ILE A 71 -17.63 -2.14 -6.93
CA ILE A 71 -17.01 -3.07 -7.89
C ILE A 71 -17.98 -3.34 -9.04
N ILE A 72 -19.20 -3.81 -8.77
CA ILE A 72 -20.18 -4.14 -9.83
C ILE A 72 -20.41 -2.95 -10.77
N LYS A 73 -20.67 -1.76 -10.21
CA LYS A 73 -20.90 -0.54 -10.99
C LYS A 73 -19.75 -0.21 -11.94
N ARG A 74 -18.49 -0.40 -11.52
CA ARG A 74 -17.32 -0.13 -12.38
C ARG A 74 -17.25 -1.06 -13.61
N TYR A 75 -17.85 -2.25 -13.54
CA TYR A 75 -17.88 -3.21 -14.65
C TYR A 75 -19.17 -3.16 -15.47
N GLU A 76 -20.24 -2.54 -14.95
CA GLU A 76 -21.50 -2.31 -15.68
C GLU A 76 -21.51 -1.02 -16.50
N ASN A 77 -20.60 -0.07 -16.24
CA ASN A 77 -20.42 1.16 -17.04
C ASN A 77 -19.42 0.94 -18.18
#